data_AF-A0A429BMJ4-F1
#
_entry.id   AF-A0A429BMJ4-F1
#
_cell.length_a   1.000
_cell.length_b   1.000
_cell.length_c   1.000
_cell.angle_alpha   90.00
_cell.angle_beta   90.00
_cell.angle_gamma   90.00
#
_symmetry.space_group_name_H-M   'P 1'
#
loop_
_entity.id
_entity.type
_entity.pdbx_description
1 polymer ?
#
loop_
_entity_poly.entity_id
_entity_poly.type
_entity_poly.pdbx_seq_one_letter_code
_entity_poly.pdbx_strand_id
1 'polypeptide(L)'
;MSRREPGRDASKAADEIRRFNHNSLASGPNWQYPAHSYHALGSLAYLVRMLPQAIEQTVRPAMRTYEHGRLLIDGGRDADEAVRQLQSALTEALASAQALAEAVDRVHSATSPMGLDTRGMPEFEDDGGVDE
;
A
#
# COMPACT_ATOMS: atom_id res chain seq x y z
N MET A 1 1.32 -27.24 -10.77
CA MET A 1 1.21 -25.76 -10.74
C MET A 1 0.25 -25.38 -9.63
N SER A 2 0.70 -24.71 -8.56
CA SER A 2 -0.20 -24.28 -7.47
C SER A 2 -1.21 -23.28 -8.02
N ARG A 3 -2.51 -23.56 -7.86
CA ARG A 3 -3.60 -22.65 -8.23
C ARG A 3 -3.37 -21.33 -7.47
N ARG A 4 -3.12 -20.23 -8.18
CA ARG A 4 -3.03 -18.90 -7.56
C ARG A 4 -4.41 -18.58 -7.00
N GLU A 5 -4.49 -18.37 -5.70
CA GLU A 5 -5.72 -17.99 -5.00
C GLU A 5 -5.59 -16.51 -4.63
N PRO A 6 -6.29 -15.58 -5.32
CA PRO A 6 -6.11 -14.15 -5.12
C PRO A 6 -6.21 -13.68 -3.66
N GLY A 7 -7.06 -14.33 -2.85
CA GLY A 7 -7.17 -14.05 -1.41
C GLY A 7 -5.88 -14.33 -0.62
N ARG A 8 -5.09 -15.33 -1.04
CA ARG A 8 -3.77 -15.61 -0.43
C ARG A 8 -2.75 -14.53 -0.78
N ASP A 9 -2.84 -13.95 -1.97
CA ASP A 9 -1.91 -12.89 -2.39
C ASP A 9 -2.17 -11.60 -1.57
N ALA A 10 -3.44 -11.25 -1.33
CA ALA A 10 -3.79 -10.14 -0.43
C ALA A 10 -3.33 -10.39 1.01
N SER A 11 -3.47 -11.62 1.52
CA SER A 11 -3.00 -11.98 2.87
C SER A 11 -1.48 -11.85 3.00
N LYS A 12 -0.73 -12.31 2.00
CA LYS A 12 0.74 -12.14 1.98
C LYS A 12 1.13 -10.67 1.94
N ALA A 13 0.45 -9.84 1.15
CA ALA A 13 0.72 -8.41 1.14
C ALA A 13 0.53 -7.77 2.53
N ALA A 14 -0.49 -8.20 3.28
CA ALA A 14 -0.69 -7.73 4.66
C ALA A 14 0.46 -8.15 5.61
N ASP A 15 0.95 -9.39 5.49
CA ASP A 15 2.10 -9.87 6.27
C ASP A 15 3.39 -9.10 5.94
N GLU A 16 3.59 -8.77 4.67
CA GLU A 16 4.71 -7.95 4.19
C GLU A 16 4.67 -6.53 4.76
N ILE A 17 3.49 -5.89 4.77
CA ILE A 17 3.30 -4.59 5.41
C ILE A 17 3.56 -4.67 6.91
N ARG A 18 3.08 -5.72 7.59
CA ARG A 18 3.34 -5.93 9.02
C ARG A 18 4.83 -6.06 9.29
N ARG A 19 5.56 -6.82 8.47
CA ARG A 19 7.01 -6.98 8.59
C ARG A 19 7.75 -5.67 8.35
N PHE A 20 7.35 -4.91 7.33
CA PHE A 20 7.88 -3.57 7.08
C PHE A 20 7.69 -2.67 8.31
N ASN A 21 6.45 -2.57 8.82
CA ASN A 21 6.13 -1.74 9.98
C ASN A 21 6.99 -2.10 11.20
N HIS A 22 7.12 -3.40 11.49
CA HIS A 22 7.95 -3.90 12.59
C HIS A 22 9.43 -3.50 12.42
N ASN A 23 9.98 -3.65 11.22
CA ASN A 23 11.37 -3.32 10.93
C ASN A 23 11.65 -1.81 10.95
N SER A 24 10.63 -0.98 10.69
CA SER A 24 10.74 0.48 10.71
C SER A 24 10.47 1.14 12.09
N LEU A 25 10.16 0.35 13.13
CA LEU A 25 9.78 0.89 14.46
C LEU A 25 10.92 1.64 15.16
N ALA A 26 12.16 1.20 14.96
CA ALA A 26 13.33 1.83 15.55
C ALA A 26 14.27 2.27 14.44
N SER A 27 14.80 3.49 14.55
CA SER A 27 15.88 3.92 13.68
C SER A 27 17.14 3.09 13.95
N GLY A 28 17.83 2.70 12.89
CA GLY A 28 19.06 1.91 12.95
C GLY A 28 19.90 2.12 11.69
N PRO A 29 21.04 1.42 11.54
CA PRO A 29 21.97 1.65 10.42
C PRO A 29 21.31 1.58 9.04
N ASN A 30 20.30 0.72 8.89
CA ASN A 30 19.54 0.55 7.64
C ASN A 30 18.26 1.41 7.56
N TRP A 31 18.00 2.26 8.56
CA TRP A 31 16.76 3.03 8.72
C TRP A 31 17.00 4.32 9.53
N GLN A 32 17.98 5.13 9.12
CA GLN A 32 18.39 6.33 9.85
C GLN A 32 18.32 7.64 9.05
N TYR A 33 18.51 7.58 7.73
CA TYR A 33 18.61 8.76 6.89
C TYR A 33 17.32 9.10 6.14
N PRO A 34 17.10 10.38 5.78
CA PRO A 34 15.94 10.81 4.99
C PRO A 34 15.77 10.04 3.67
N ALA A 35 16.86 9.63 3.03
CA ALA A 35 16.83 8.82 1.82
C ALA A 35 16.07 7.48 2.01
N HIS A 36 16.17 6.84 3.18
CA HIS A 36 15.42 5.62 3.48
C HIS A 36 13.90 5.88 3.48
N SER A 37 13.48 7.00 4.10
CA SER A 37 12.09 7.43 4.11
C SER A 37 11.58 7.70 2.68
N TYR A 38 12.38 8.41 1.87
CA TYR A 38 12.03 8.68 0.46
C TYR A 38 11.77 7.38 -0.32
N HIS A 39 12.71 6.43 -0.26
CA HIS A 39 12.56 5.16 -0.98
C HIS A 39 11.37 4.32 -0.50
N ALA A 40 11.13 4.27 0.81
CA ALA A 40 10.01 3.53 1.36
C ALA A 40 8.67 4.18 1.02
N LEU A 41 8.57 5.50 1.09
CA LEU A 41 7.37 6.24 0.70
C LEU A 41 7.07 6.08 -0.80
N GLY A 42 8.09 6.04 -1.66
CA GLY A 42 7.91 5.72 -3.08
C GLY A 42 7.35 4.32 -3.31
N SER A 43 7.81 3.34 -2.52
CA SER A 43 7.29 1.96 -2.58
C SER A 43 5.84 1.87 -2.07
N LEU A 44 5.51 2.58 -0.99
CA LEU A 44 4.15 2.68 -0.46
C LEU A 44 3.21 3.40 -1.43
N ALA A 45 3.67 4.48 -2.08
CA ALA A 45 2.91 5.18 -3.11
C ALA A 45 2.54 4.24 -4.25
N TYR A 46 3.50 3.45 -4.73
CA TYR A 46 3.23 2.44 -5.75
C TYR A 46 2.19 1.41 -5.31
N LEU A 47 2.29 0.90 -4.07
CA LEU A 47 1.32 -0.06 -3.52
C LEU A 47 -0.08 0.54 -3.45
N VAL A 48 -0.21 1.74 -2.88
CA VAL A 48 -1.51 2.39 -2.67
C VAL A 48 -2.20 2.71 -4.00
N ARG A 49 -1.45 3.09 -5.05
CA ARG A 49 -2.00 3.31 -6.40
C ARG A 49 -2.64 2.06 -7.01
N MET A 50 -2.27 0.86 -6.56
CA MET A 50 -2.88 -0.39 -7.03
C MET A 50 -4.15 -0.78 -6.25
N LEU A 51 -4.41 -0.16 -5.09
CA LEU A 51 -5.55 -0.52 -4.23
C LEU A 51 -6.91 -0.33 -4.90
N PRO A 52 -7.19 0.74 -5.67
CA PRO A 52 -8.50 0.89 -6.34
C PRO A 52 -8.83 -0.32 -7.22
N GLN A 53 -7.87 -0.75 -8.05
CA GLN A 53 -8.05 -1.90 -8.93
C GLN A 53 -8.21 -3.21 -8.12
N ALA A 54 -7.44 -3.40 -7.06
CA ALA A 54 -7.56 -4.57 -6.21
C ALA A 54 -8.94 -4.65 -5.54
N ILE A 55 -9.43 -3.54 -4.98
CA ILE A 55 -10.77 -3.45 -4.37
C ILE A 55 -11.86 -3.77 -5.40
N GLU A 56 -11.82 -3.15 -6.58
CA GLU A 56 -12.78 -3.42 -7.65
C GLU A 56 -12.79 -4.90 -8.08
N GLN A 57 -11.62 -5.54 -8.12
CA GLN A 57 -11.52 -6.96 -8.46
C GLN A 57 -12.09 -7.89 -7.38
N THR A 58 -11.93 -7.52 -6.09
CA THR A 58 -12.40 -8.34 -4.97
C THR A 58 -13.93 -8.47 -4.89
N VAL A 59 -14.69 -7.49 -5.41
CA VAL A 59 -16.16 -7.56 -5.42
C VAL A 59 -16.75 -8.41 -6.55
N ARG A 60 -15.94 -8.73 -7.58
CA ARG A 60 -16.42 -9.44 -8.79
C ARG A 60 -17.11 -10.78 -8.51
N PRO A 61 -16.64 -11.64 -7.58
CA PRO A 61 -17.33 -12.90 -7.28
C PRO A 61 -18.77 -12.68 -6.75
N ALA A 62 -18.97 -11.66 -5.91
CA ALA A 62 -20.30 -11.34 -5.37
C ALA A 62 -21.22 -10.81 -6.48
N MET A 63 -20.73 -9.87 -7.30
CA MET A 63 -21.50 -9.33 -8.43
C MET A 63 -21.86 -10.41 -9.45
N ARG A 64 -20.92 -11.30 -9.81
CA ARG A 64 -21.22 -12.44 -10.68
C ARG A 64 -22.28 -13.34 -10.08
N THR A 65 -22.24 -13.61 -8.78
CA THR A 65 -23.23 -14.46 -8.11
C THR A 65 -24.63 -13.83 -8.17
N TYR A 66 -24.72 -12.51 -7.99
CA TYR A 66 -25.94 -11.74 -8.16
C TYR A 66 -26.47 -11.76 -9.60
N GLU A 67 -25.62 -11.49 -10.58
CA GLU A 67 -25.99 -11.49 -12.02
C GLU A 67 -26.57 -12.83 -12.48
N HIS A 68 -26.19 -13.93 -11.84
CA HIS A 68 -26.72 -15.27 -12.12
C HIS A 68 -27.96 -15.63 -11.29
N GLY A 69 -28.51 -14.71 -10.49
CA GLY A 69 -29.67 -14.93 -9.62
C GLY A 69 -29.39 -15.91 -8.48
N ARG A 70 -28.13 -16.03 -8.04
CA ARG A 70 -27.69 -17.01 -7.03
C ARG A 70 -27.25 -16.38 -5.72
N LEU A 71 -27.35 -15.05 -5.59
CA LEU A 71 -26.96 -14.36 -4.37
C LEU A 71 -28.01 -14.60 -3.29
N LEU A 72 -27.58 -15.16 -2.16
CA LEU A 72 -28.43 -15.39 -1.00
C LEU A 72 -27.94 -14.50 0.14
N ILE A 73 -28.86 -13.77 0.77
CA ILE A 73 -28.55 -12.90 1.90
C ILE A 73 -29.11 -13.52 3.17
N ASP A 74 -28.26 -13.63 4.20
CA ASP A 74 -28.65 -14.14 5.50
C ASP A 74 -29.86 -13.38 6.07
N GLY A 75 -30.77 -14.15 6.66
CA GLY A 75 -32.04 -13.65 7.20
C GLY A 75 -33.13 -13.42 6.16
N GLY A 76 -32.96 -13.89 4.91
CA GLY A 76 -33.96 -13.75 3.84
C GLY A 76 -34.13 -12.31 3.36
N ARG A 77 -33.11 -11.48 3.53
CA ARG A 77 -33.12 -10.08 3.07
C ARG A 77 -33.05 -10.01 1.54
N ASP A 78 -33.49 -8.87 1.01
CA ASP A 78 -33.48 -8.58 -0.42
C ASP A 78 -32.04 -8.50 -0.98
N ALA A 79 -31.77 -9.29 -2.03
CA ALA A 79 -30.49 -9.33 -2.71
C ALA A 79 -30.21 -8.02 -3.48
N ASP A 80 -31.24 -7.38 -4.04
CA ASP A 80 -31.08 -6.14 -4.81
C ASP A 80 -30.64 -5.01 -3.87
N GLU A 81 -31.23 -4.94 -2.68
CA GLU A 81 -30.84 -3.98 -1.65
C GLU A 81 -29.42 -4.20 -1.16
N ALA A 82 -29.02 -5.45 -0.90
CA ALA A 82 -27.65 -5.77 -0.51
C ALA A 82 -26.62 -5.38 -1.58
N VAL A 83 -26.96 -5.56 -2.86
CA VAL A 83 -26.09 -5.17 -3.98
C VAL A 83 -25.99 -3.65 -4.13
N ARG A 84 -27.09 -2.90 -3.96
CA ARG A 84 -27.04 -1.44 -3.94
C ARG A 84 -26.11 -0.93 -2.84
N GLN A 85 -26.19 -1.52 -1.65
CA GLN A 85 -25.31 -1.18 -0.53
C GLN A 85 -23.84 -1.50 -0.83
N LEU A 86 -23.57 -2.68 -1.42
CA LEU A 86 -22.22 -3.07 -1.85
C LEU A 86 -21.64 -2.09 -2.87
N GLN A 87 -22.43 -1.67 -3.87
CA GLN A 87 -21.99 -0.72 -4.90
C GLN A 87 -21.72 0.67 -4.33
N SER A 88 -22.56 1.13 -3.39
CA SER A 88 -22.34 2.38 -2.66
C SER A 88 -21.02 2.34 -1.88
N ALA A 89 -20.81 1.28 -1.09
CA ALA A 89 -19.58 1.08 -0.32
C ALA A 89 -18.34 0.93 -1.21
N LEU A 90 -18.46 0.26 -2.35
CA LEU A 90 -17.37 0.15 -3.33
C LEU A 90 -16.99 1.53 -3.87
N THR A 91 -17.96 2.36 -4.23
CA THR A 91 -17.70 3.71 -4.74
C THR A 91 -16.94 4.55 -3.72
N GLU A 92 -17.36 4.50 -2.45
CA GLU A 92 -16.68 5.19 -1.34
C GLU A 92 -15.26 4.66 -1.11
N ALA A 93 -15.07 3.32 -1.16
CA ALA A 93 -13.76 2.70 -0.99
C ALA A 93 -12.79 3.09 -2.11
N LEU A 94 -13.25 3.16 -3.36
CA LEU A 94 -12.44 3.59 -4.51
C LEU A 94 -12.02 5.05 -4.38
N ALA A 95 -12.95 5.94 -3.99
CA ALA A 95 -12.64 7.35 -3.75
C ALA A 95 -11.61 7.52 -2.62
N SER A 96 -11.77 6.78 -1.52
CA SER A 96 -10.86 6.81 -0.38
C SER A 96 -9.46 6.28 -0.74
N ALA A 97 -9.38 5.19 -1.51
CA ALA A 97 -8.11 4.64 -1.98
C ALA A 97 -7.36 5.61 -2.90
N GLN A 98 -8.08 6.31 -3.78
CA GLN A 98 -7.52 7.36 -4.64
C GLN A 98 -6.98 8.54 -3.80
N ALA A 99 -7.76 9.02 -2.83
CA ALA A 99 -7.34 10.09 -1.93
C ALA A 99 -6.09 9.71 -1.11
N LEU A 100 -6.00 8.45 -0.67
CA LEU A 100 -4.82 7.92 0.01
C LEU A 100 -3.60 7.91 -0.91
N ALA A 101 -3.74 7.49 -2.17
CA ALA A 101 -2.64 7.48 -3.14
C ALA A 101 -2.06 8.88 -3.31
N GLU A 102 -2.92 9.87 -3.50
CA GLU A 102 -2.53 11.28 -3.62
C GLU A 102 -1.87 11.81 -2.35
N ALA A 103 -2.39 11.44 -1.17
CA ALA A 103 -1.80 11.83 0.10
C ALA A 103 -0.39 11.25 0.28
N VAL A 104 -0.19 9.97 -0.01
CA VAL A 104 1.13 9.32 0.08
C VAL A 104 2.10 9.92 -0.94
N ASP A 105 1.65 10.24 -2.15
CA ASP A 105 2.45 10.93 -3.16
C ASP A 105 2.94 12.30 -2.70
N ARG A 106 2.09 13.06 -2.01
CA ARG A 106 2.49 14.35 -1.41
C ARG A 106 3.55 14.17 -0.31
N VAL A 107 3.40 13.16 0.54
CA VAL A 107 4.40 12.85 1.59
C VAL A 107 5.73 12.43 0.97
N HIS A 108 5.70 11.54 -0.04
CA HIS A 108 6.90 11.15 -0.79
C HIS A 108 7.59 12.36 -1.42
N SER A 109 6.84 13.22 -2.10
CA SER A 109 7.37 14.43 -2.71
C SER A 109 7.99 15.39 -1.69
N ALA A 110 7.36 15.54 -0.52
CA ALA A 110 7.87 16.39 0.57
C ALA A 110 9.20 15.88 1.16
N THR A 111 9.51 14.59 1.04
CA THR A 111 10.80 14.03 1.47
C THR A 111 11.91 14.21 0.44
N SER A 112 11.59 14.53 -0.81
CA SER A 112 12.58 14.68 -1.89
C SER A 112 13.71 15.69 -1.63
N PRO A 113 13.49 16.87 -1.01
CA PRO A 113 14.56 17.82 -0.74
C PRO A 113 15.32 17.54 0.57
N MET A 114 14.95 16.50 1.32
CA MET A 114 15.55 16.21 2.62
C MET A 114 16.86 15.43 2.43
N GLY A 115 17.97 16.02 2.89
CA GLY A 115 19.29 15.39 2.90
C GLY A 115 19.85 15.27 4.31
N LEU A 116 20.87 14.41 4.47
CA LEU A 116 21.70 14.39 5.66
C LEU A 116 22.79 15.46 5.51
N ASP A 117 22.96 16.31 6.53
CA ASP A 117 24.13 17.18 6.63
C ASP A 117 25.32 16.35 7.14
N THR A 118 26.25 16.03 6.24
CA THR A 118 27.42 15.18 6.53
C THR A 118 28.63 15.97 7.05
N ARG A 119 28.53 17.29 7.19
CA ARG A 119 29.66 18.13 7.61
C ARG A 119 30.10 17.79 9.04
N GLY A 120 31.38 17.40 9.20
CA GLY A 120 31.96 17.05 10.50
C GLY A 120 31.53 15.69 11.04
N MET A 121 31.00 14.81 10.17
CA MET A 121 30.70 13.42 10.51
C MET A 121 31.88 12.52 10.11
N PRO A 122 32.62 11.91 11.06
CA PRO A 122 33.81 11.09 10.77
C PRO A 122 33.52 9.88 9.89
N GLU A 123 32.28 9.38 9.89
CA GLU A 123 31.82 8.26 9.07
C GLU A 123 31.60 8.62 7.58
N PHE A 124 31.65 9.91 7.23
CA PHE A 124 31.46 10.45 5.89
C PHE A 124 32.60 11.36 5.43
N GLU A 125 33.65 11.51 6.23
CA GLU A 125 34.88 12.17 5.82
C GLU A 125 35.62 11.20 4.88
N ASP A 126 35.72 11.55 3.59
CA ASP A 126 36.56 10.82 2.64
C ASP A 126 37.96 10.75 3.24
N ASP A 127 38.43 9.52 3.49
CA ASP A 127 39.81 9.24 3.82
C ASP A 127 40.62 9.73 2.62
N GLY A 128 41.17 10.94 2.74
CA GLY A 128 41.91 11.65 1.70
C GLY A 128 43.16 10.89 1.30
N GLY A 129 42.98 9.81 0.54
CA GLY A 129 44.01 8.97 -0.02
C GLY A 129 44.59 9.61 -1.27
N VAL A 130 45.60 10.44 -1.03
CA VAL A 130 46.85 10.57 -1.79
C VAL A 130 46.87 9.87 -3.16
N ASP A 131 46.96 10.65 -4.23
CA ASP A 131 47.71 10.23 -5.42
C ASP A 131 48.78 11.30 -5.70
N GLU A 132 50.02 10.83 -5.79
CA GLU A 132 51.29 11.54 -6.02
C GLU A 132 51.39 12.21 -7.40
#